data_AF-A0A957NNL5-F1
#
_entry.id   AF-A0A957NNL5-F1
#
_cell.length_a   1.000
_cell.length_b   1.000
_cell.length_c   1.000
_cell.angle_alpha   90.00
_cell.angle_beta   90.00
_cell.angle_gamma   90.00
#
_symmetry.space_group_name_H-M   'P 1'
#
loop_
_entity.id
_entity.type
_entity.pdbx_description
1 polymer ?
#
loop_
_entity_poly.entity_id
_entity_poly.type
_entity_poly.pdbx_seq_one_letter_code
_entity_poly.pdbx_strand_id
1 'polypeptide(L)' 'MLAKRLLFPAIRQVIWETFEIPDQPDSYTIVAEALCSLVSAGTELAIYTGTHTNFTSATPTF' A
#
# COMPACT_ATOMS: atom_id res chain seq x y z
N MET A 1 -11.60 -4.27 -12.00
CA MET A 1 -12.46 -3.48 -11.06
C MET A 1 -11.59 -2.45 -10.34
N LEU A 2 -11.99 -1.18 -10.26
CA LEU A 2 -11.18 -0.16 -9.57
C LEU A 2 -11.34 -0.19 -8.05
N ALA A 3 -10.22 -0.17 -7.33
CA ALA A 3 -10.16 -0.07 -5.87
C ALA A 3 -9.17 1.02 -5.42
N LYS A 4 -9.20 1.36 -4.13
CA LYS A 4 -8.34 2.39 -3.54
C LYS A 4 -7.46 1.81 -2.44
N ARG A 5 -6.24 2.31 -2.33
CA ARG A 5 -5.30 1.98 -1.24
C ARG A 5 -4.55 3.23 -0.77
N LEU A 6 -4.05 3.17 0.47
CA LEU A 6 -3.03 4.11 0.93
C LEU A 6 -1.68 3.70 0.34
N LEU A 7 -1.03 4.63 -0.33
CA LEU A 7 0.33 4.50 -0.83
C LEU A 7 1.23 5.45 -0.06
N PHE A 8 2.41 4.97 0.34
CA PHE A 8 3.47 5.78 0.95
C PHE A 8 4.56 5.99 -0.10
N PRO A 9 4.48 7.05 -0.94
CA PRO A 9 5.42 7.23 -2.05
C PRO A 9 6.78 7.77 -1.60
N ALA A 10 6.85 8.41 -0.42
CA ALA A 10 8.07 8.96 0.16
C ALA A 10 7.93 9.10 1.68
N ILE A 11 9.06 9.35 2.35
CA ILE A 11 9.09 9.67 3.78
C ILE A 11 8.18 10.87 4.05
N ARG A 12 7.31 10.74 5.04
CA ARG A 12 6.29 11.70 5.47
C ARG A 12 5.27 12.05 4.40
N GLN A 13 5.03 11.16 3.44
CA GLN A 13 3.99 11.31 2.44
C GLN A 13 3.08 10.08 2.43
N VAL A 14 1.78 10.34 2.36
CA VAL A 14 0.76 9.32 2.17
C VAL A 14 -0.29 9.86 1.21
N ILE A 15 -0.66 9.06 0.21
CA ILE A 15 -1.66 9.43 -0.79
C ILE A 15 -2.66 8.29 -0.98
N TRP A 16 -3.84 8.64 -1.46
CA TRP A 16 -4.77 7.65 -2.01
C TRP A 16 -4.38 7.35 -3.46
N GLU A 17 -4.12 6.08 -3.75
CA GLU A 17 -3.93 5.58 -5.11
C GLU A 17 -5.16 4.75 -5.51
N THR A 18 -5.55 4.85 -6.78
CA THR A 18 -6.54 3.93 -7.36
C THR A 18 -5.81 2.87 -8.18
N PHE A 19 -6.18 1.61 -8.05
CA PHE A 19 -5.57 0.49 -8.75
C PHE A 19 -6.63 -0.47 -9.31
N GLU A 20 -6.26 -1.25 -10.32
CA GLU A 20 -7.11 -2.28 -10.90
C GLU A 20 -6.97 -3.60 -10.13
N ILE A 21 -8.12 -4.14 -9.71
CA ILE A 21 -8.25 -5.52 -9.26
C ILE A 21 -8.47 -6.39 -10.51
N PRO A 22 -7.70 -7.49 -10.67
CA PRO A 22 -7.87 -8.41 -11.79
C PRO A 22 -9.25 -9.07 -11.74
N ASP A 23 -9.93 -9.15 -12.90
CA ASP A 23 -11.25 -9.75 -12.99
C ASP A 23 -11.21 -11.27 -12.74
N GLN A 24 -10.07 -11.91 -13.00
CA GLN A 24 -9.83 -13.32 -12.74
C GLN A 24 -8.53 -13.50 -11.93
N PRO A 25 -8.61 -13.71 -10.60
CA PRO A 25 -7.44 -14.06 -9.81
C PRO A 25 -6.89 -15.44 -10.20
N ASP A 26 -5.59 -15.66 -10.00
CA ASP A 26 -4.99 -16.98 -10.20
C ASP A 26 -5.48 -18.00 -9.15
N SER A 27 -5.16 -19.28 -9.35
CA SER A 27 -5.62 -20.38 -8.51
C SER A 27 -5.18 -20.30 -7.03
N TYR A 28 -4.24 -19.41 -6.70
CA TYR A 28 -3.71 -19.24 -5.35
C TYR A 28 -4.03 -17.86 -4.76
N THR A 29 -4.84 -17.06 -5.44
CA THR A 29 -5.18 -15.69 -5.06
C THR A 29 -6.64 -15.59 -4.64
N ILE A 30 -6.89 -14.91 -3.52
CA ILE A 30 -8.23 -14.59 -3.03
C ILE A 30 -8.40 -13.07 -3.09
N VAL A 31 -9.51 -12.63 -3.68
CA VAL A 31 -9.95 -11.23 -3.66
C VAL A 31 -10.94 -11.06 -2.51
N ALA A 32 -10.68 -10.11 -1.63
CA ALA A 32 -11.53 -9.80 -0.50
C ALA A 32 -11.76 -8.28 -0.41
N GLU A 33 -12.99 -7.89 -0.07
CA GLU A 33 -13.33 -6.50 0.20
C GLU A 33 -12.91 -6.13 1.64
N ALA A 34 -12.05 -5.14 1.77
CA ALA A 34 -11.67 -4.59 3.07
C ALA A 34 -12.76 -3.62 3.56
N LEU A 35 -13.57 -4.05 4.53
CA LEU A 35 -14.58 -3.18 5.16
C LEU A 35 -13.95 -2.09 6.04
N CYS A 36 -12.76 -2.36 6.59
CA CYS A 36 -11.96 -1.40 7.33
C CYS A 36 -10.47 -1.74 7.25
N SER A 37 -9.63 -0.76 7.54
CA SER A 37 -8.19 -0.96 7.72
C SER A 37 -7.76 -0.29 9.01
N LEU A 38 -7.04 -1.03 9.84
CA LEU A 38 -6.47 -0.52 11.07
C LEU A 38 -5.06 -0.02 10.79
N VAL A 39 -4.74 1.15 11.33
CA VAL A 39 -3.40 1.72 11.29
C VAL A 39 -2.69 1.32 12.57
N SER A 40 -1.62 0.55 12.45
CA SER A 40 -0.71 0.26 13.56
C SER A 40 0.19 1.46 13.83
N ALA A 41 0.33 1.79 15.11
CA ALA A 41 1.29 2.80 15.54
C ALA A 41 2.75 2.38 15.27
N GLY A 42 3.02 1.09 15.06
CA GLY A 42 4.34 0.57 14.73
C GLY A 42 4.64 0.62 13.24
N THR A 43 3.90 -0.17 12.46
CA THR A 43 4.23 -0.42 11.05
C THR A 43 4.03 0.81 10.18
N GLU A 44 2.84 1.40 10.17
CA GLU A 44 2.54 2.55 9.32
C GLU A 44 3.35 3.78 9.72
N LEU A 45 3.61 3.97 11.02
CA LEU A 45 4.49 5.04 11.48
C LEU A 45 5.94 4.79 11.03
N ALA A 46 6.44 3.56 11.12
CA ALA A 46 7.79 3.23 10.67
C ALA A 46 7.94 3.44 9.16
N ILE A 47 6.94 3.07 8.36
CA ILE A 47 6.90 3.33 6.92
C ILE A 47 6.88 4.84 6.65
N TYR A 48 5.94 5.55 7.28
CA TYR A 48 5.78 6.99 7.13
C TYR A 48 7.04 7.76 7.54
N THR A 49 7.76 7.31 8.56
CA THR A 49 9.00 7.97 9.04
C THR A 49 10.27 7.46 8.37
N GLY A 50 10.18 6.45 7.48
CA GLY A 50 11.35 5.88 6.80
C GLY A 50 12.24 5.02 7.70
N THR A 51 11.71 4.48 8.79
CA THR A 51 12.42 3.62 9.75
C THR A 51 12.06 2.14 9.60
N HIS A 52 11.09 1.81 8.75
CA HIS A 52 10.72 0.42 8.45
C HIS A 52 11.81 -0.30 7.64
N THR A 53 12.19 -1.51 8.04
CA THR A 53 13.18 -2.34 7.34
C THR A 53 12.74 -2.58 5.89
N ASN A 54 13.66 -2.44 4.93
CA ASN A 54 13.42 -2.55 3.49
C ASN A 54 12.49 -1.48 2.87
N PHE A 55 12.12 -0.43 3.61
CA PHE A 55 11.51 0.76 3.02
C PHE A 55 12.60 1.72 2.51
N THR A 56 13.39 1.27 1.55
CA THR A 56 14.24 2.16 0.76
C THR A 56 13.31 2.90 -0.19
N SER A 57 13.23 4.22 -0.10
CA SER A 57 12.63 5.10 -1.11
C SER A 57 13.04 4.57 -2.48
N ALA A 58 12.12 3.89 -3.18
CA ALA A 58 12.37 3.52 -4.57
C ALA A 58 12.54 4.85 -5.29
N THR A 59 13.76 5.19 -5.70
CA THR A 59 13.98 6.33 -6.59
C THR A 59 13.06 6.09 -7.80
N PRO A 60 12.05 6.94 -8.04
CA PRO A 60 11.18 6.73 -9.18
C PRO A 60 12.02 6.91 -10.44
N THR A 61 12.16 5.84 -11.22
CA THR A 61 12.65 5.95 -12.60
C THR A 61 11.51 6.53 -13.42
N PHE A 62 11.61 7.83 -13.72
CA PHE A 62 10.80 8.48 -14.75
C PHE A 62 11.16 7.95 -16.14
#